data_AF-A0A954EVM8-F1
#
_entry.id   AF-A0A954EVM8-F1
#
_cell.length_a   1.000
_cell.length_b   1.000
_cell.length_c   1.000
_cell.angle_alpha   90.00
_cell.angle_beta   90.00
_cell.angle_gamma   90.00
#
_symmetry.space_group_name_H-M   'P 1'
#
loop_
_entity.id
_entity.type
_entity.pdbx_description
1 polymer ?
#
loop_
_entity_poly.entity_id
_entity_poly.type
_entity_poly.pdbx_seq_one_letter_code
_entity_poly.pdbx_strand_id
1 'polypeptide(L)'
;MSGTLLIDGKPVSDVEVHFLNPEFPNHGSFGVTDEDGNFRLVQGAVPGQNTVFFSKINAAGMDMDPESGMDAGQFAAMSTGNEQNPNVKKMEISQLIPPEYSSSNSKLTFSVPDGGTSAAKFEL
;
A
#
# COMPACT_ATOMS: atom_id res chain seq x y z
N MET A 1 14.75 -2.94 3.51
CA MET A 1 14.51 -2.08 2.34
C MET A 1 13.66 -0.91 2.80
N SER A 2 14.01 0.30 2.38
CA SER A 2 13.30 1.55 2.71
C SER A 2 13.27 2.50 1.51
N GLY A 3 12.34 3.45 1.55
CA GLY A 3 12.20 4.45 0.51
C GLY A 3 11.25 5.58 0.88
N THR A 4 10.95 6.43 -0.10
CA THR A 4 10.05 7.56 0.02
C THR A 4 9.02 7.54 -1.12
N LEU A 5 7.77 7.85 -0.79
CA LEU A 5 6.67 8.02 -1.73
C LEU A 5 6.21 9.48 -1.76
N LEU A 6 6.23 10.05 -2.95
CA LEU A 6 5.69 11.37 -3.26
C LEU A 6 4.58 11.22 -4.31
N ILE A 7 3.48 11.94 -4.13
CA ILE A 7 2.40 12.06 -5.10
C ILE A 7 2.27 13.54 -5.47
N ASP A 8 2.34 13.87 -6.74
CA ASP A 8 2.39 15.27 -7.23
C ASP A 8 3.47 16.10 -6.50
N GLY A 9 4.61 15.45 -6.20
CA GLY A 9 5.73 16.06 -5.47
C GLY A 9 5.50 16.27 -3.96
N LYS A 10 4.41 15.75 -3.40
CA LYS A 10 4.09 15.87 -1.97
C LYS A 10 4.25 14.53 -1.24
N PRO A 11 4.85 14.52 -0.03
CA PRO A 11 4.87 13.32 0.79
C PRO A 11 3.45 12.92 1.19
N VAL A 12 3.20 11.62 1.19
CA VAL A 12 1.90 11.06 1.56
C VAL A 12 2.07 10.03 2.67
N SER A 13 1.23 10.14 3.70
CA SER A 13 1.21 9.23 4.83
C SER A 13 0.06 8.22 4.74
N ASP A 14 0.19 7.13 5.50
CA ASP A 14 -0.84 6.10 5.63
C ASP A 14 -1.14 5.41 4.28
N VAL A 15 -0.08 5.19 3.50
CA VAL A 15 -0.12 4.45 2.24
C VAL A 15 0.72 3.18 2.37
N GLU A 16 0.09 2.04 2.14
CA GLU A 16 0.79 0.77 2.00
C GLU A 16 1.54 0.73 0.67
N VAL A 17 2.81 0.38 0.74
CA VAL A 17 3.68 0.16 -0.40
C VAL A 17 3.94 -1.33 -0.48
N HIS A 18 3.50 -1.96 -1.56
CA HIS A 18 3.64 -3.40 -1.77
C HIS A 18 4.70 -3.70 -2.82
N PHE A 19 5.47 -4.74 -2.57
CA PHE A 19 6.46 -5.32 -3.47
C PHE A 19 6.09 -6.78 -3.71
N LEU A 20 5.72 -7.10 -4.94
CA LEU A 20 5.43 -8.47 -5.38
C LEU A 20 6.51 -8.93 -6.35
N ASN A 21 7.21 -9.98 -6.00
CA ASN A 21 8.13 -10.63 -6.93
C ASN A 21 7.35 -11.70 -7.72
N PRO A 22 7.30 -11.63 -9.07
CA PRO A 22 6.56 -12.60 -9.88
C PRO A 22 7.21 -14.00 -9.89
N GLU A 23 8.51 -14.11 -9.61
CA GLU A 23 9.20 -15.40 -9.44
C GLU A 23 8.85 -16.05 -8.10
N PHE A 24 8.49 -15.23 -7.11
CA PHE A 24 8.08 -15.66 -5.76
C PHE A 24 6.72 -15.06 -5.39
N PRO A 25 5.62 -15.50 -6.03
CA PRO A 25 4.30 -14.87 -5.88
C PRO A 25 3.72 -14.95 -4.46
N ASN A 26 4.21 -15.88 -3.63
CA ASN A 26 3.85 -16.01 -2.22
C ASN A 26 4.76 -15.20 -1.27
N HIS A 27 5.79 -14.53 -1.80
CA HIS A 27 6.76 -13.74 -1.06
C HIS A 27 6.62 -12.27 -1.42
N GLY A 28 5.45 -11.71 -1.09
CA GLY A 28 5.22 -10.29 -1.11
C GLY A 28 5.75 -9.64 0.17
N SER A 29 6.15 -8.38 0.07
CA SER A 29 6.48 -7.56 1.23
C SER A 29 5.75 -6.24 1.14
N PHE A 30 5.48 -5.64 2.29
CA PHE A 30 4.82 -4.35 2.36
C PHE A 30 5.42 -3.47 3.45
N GLY A 31 5.18 -2.17 3.34
CA GLY A 31 5.50 -1.16 4.34
C GLY A 31 4.46 -0.05 4.28
N VAL A 32 4.41 0.80 5.31
CA VAL A 32 3.46 1.92 5.39
C VAL A 32 4.24 3.22 5.41
N THR A 33 3.76 4.23 4.69
CA THR A 33 4.38 5.55 4.69
C THR A 33 4.03 6.36 5.94
N ASP A 34 5.03 7.04 6.50
CA ASP A 34 4.87 8.00 7.60
C ASP A 34 4.50 9.41 7.09
N GLU A 35 4.41 10.38 8.00
CA GLU A 35 4.06 11.79 7.73
C GLU A 35 5.00 12.48 6.72
N ASP A 36 6.25 12.03 6.63
CA ASP A 36 7.26 12.51 5.68
C ASP A 36 7.26 11.70 4.38
N GLY A 37 6.32 10.76 4.22
CA GLY A 37 6.20 9.88 3.05
C GLY A 37 7.24 8.76 3.01
N ASN A 38 8.01 8.56 4.09
CA ASN A 38 9.00 7.49 4.14
C ASN A 38 8.35 6.17 4.54
N PHE A 39 8.81 5.07 3.97
CA PHE A 39 8.35 3.74 4.30
C PHE A 39 9.51 2.78 4.50
N ARG A 40 9.25 1.73 5.27
CA ARG A 40 10.15 0.60 5.44
C ARG A 40 9.38 -0.69 5.27
N LEU A 41 9.88 -1.58 4.42
CA LEU A 41 9.25 -2.89 4.24
C LEU A 41 9.50 -3.76 5.46
N VAL A 42 8.43 -4.34 6.02
CA VAL A 42 8.45 -5.13 7.27
C VAL A 42 9.40 -6.32 7.15
N GLN A 43 9.38 -7.01 6.01
CA GLN A 43 10.19 -8.22 5.76
C GLN A 43 11.39 -7.97 4.84
N GLY A 44 11.68 -6.71 4.49
CA GLY A 44 12.58 -6.38 3.37
C GLY A 44 11.93 -6.67 2.02
N ALA A 45 12.68 -6.56 0.92
CA ALA A 45 12.20 -6.91 -0.42
C ALA A 45 13.00 -8.09 -0.96
N VAL A 46 12.35 -8.93 -1.76
CA VAL A 46 13.01 -10.02 -2.47
C VAL A 46 13.91 -9.43 -3.57
N PRO A 47 15.19 -9.84 -3.68
CA PRO A 47 16.05 -9.44 -4.79
C PRO A 47 15.41 -9.78 -6.15
N GLY A 48 15.71 -8.97 -7.17
CA GLY A 48 15.15 -9.10 -8.52
C GLY A 48 14.05 -8.07 -8.81
N GLN A 49 13.34 -8.31 -9.92
CA GLN A 49 12.29 -7.40 -10.39
C GLN A 49 11.01 -7.60 -9.57
N ASN A 50 10.57 -6.54 -8.90
CA ASN A 50 9.33 -6.54 -8.14
C ASN A 50 8.31 -5.62 -8.82
N THR A 51 7.06 -6.06 -8.91
CA THR A 51 5.93 -5.17 -9.19
C THR A 51 5.63 -4.37 -7.92
N VAL A 52 5.55 -3.06 -8.05
CA VAL A 52 5.27 -2.14 -6.95
C VAL A 52 3.88 -1.56 -7.13
N PHE A 53 3.09 -1.58 -6.07
CA PHE A 53 1.79 -0.93 -6.06
C PHE A 53 1.49 -0.34 -4.70
N PHE A 54 0.53 0.59 -4.65
CA PHE A 54 0.22 1.38 -3.48
C PHE A 54 -1.26 1.26 -3.13
N SER A 55 -1.59 1.01 -1.87
CA SER A 55 -2.96 1.01 -1.39
C SER A 55 -3.08 1.91 -0.17
N LYS A 56 -4.23 2.55 0.01
CA LYS A 56 -4.50 3.26 1.26
C LYS A 56 -5.00 2.28 2.31
N ILE A 57 -4.45 2.35 3.53
CA ILE A 57 -5.08 1.73 4.68
C ILE A 57 -6.42 2.45 4.88
N ASN A 58 -7.54 1.74 4.64
CA ASN A 58 -8.80 2.23 5.14
C ASN A 58 -8.81 1.98 6.66
N ALA A 59 -8.28 2.92 7.43
CA ALA A 59 -8.33 2.88 8.90
C ALA A 59 -9.76 2.94 9.46
N ALA A 60 -10.79 2.89 8.61
CA ALA A 60 -12.16 2.59 9.02
C ALA A 60 -12.38 1.06 8.94
N GLY A 61 -11.75 0.32 9.86
CA GLY A 61 -11.99 -1.12 10.01
C GLY A 61 -10.84 -1.96 10.56
N MET A 62 -9.64 -1.39 10.73
CA MET A 62 -8.55 -2.07 11.44
C MET A 62 -8.34 -1.44 12.81
N ASP A 63 -9.34 -1.59 13.68
CA ASP A 63 -8.98 -1.95 15.05
C ASP A 63 -8.31 -3.33 14.92
N MET A 64 -6.97 -3.35 14.85
CA MET A 64 -6.21 -4.58 15.10
C MET A 64 -6.31 -4.86 16.61
N ASP A 65 -7.53 -5.09 17.07
CA ASP A 65 -7.81 -5.64 18.37
C ASP A 65 -7.90 -7.16 18.18
N PRO A 66 -6.86 -7.93 18.59
CA PRO A 66 -6.81 -9.37 18.38
C PRO A 66 -7.92 -10.15 19.11
N GLU A 67 -8.79 -9.47 19.86
CA GLU A 67 -9.95 -10.06 20.54
C GLU A 67 -11.26 -9.90 19.74
N SER A 68 -11.29 -9.10 18.67
CA SER A 68 -12.53 -8.81 17.93
C SER A 68 -12.76 -9.81 16.79
N GLY A 69 -13.41 -10.93 17.11
CA GLY A 69 -13.81 -11.97 16.17
C GLY A 69 -14.86 -11.50 15.13
N MET A 70 -14.44 -10.76 14.11
CA MET A 70 -15.30 -10.32 13.00
C MET A 70 -15.37 -11.38 11.88
N ASP A 71 -16.54 -11.98 11.73
CA ASP A 71 -16.81 -13.05 10.76
C ASP A 71 -17.01 -12.52 9.33
N ALA A 72 -16.57 -13.30 8.34
CA ALA A 72 -16.40 -12.93 6.93
C ALA A 72 -17.68 -12.44 6.23
N GLY A 73 -18.86 -12.77 6.75
CA GLY A 73 -20.15 -12.32 6.22
C GLY A 73 -20.42 -10.81 6.41
N GLN A 74 -19.87 -10.19 7.47
CA GLN A 74 -20.06 -8.75 7.70
C GLN A 74 -19.15 -7.88 6.81
N PHE A 75 -18.00 -8.41 6.41
CA PHE A 75 -17.10 -7.77 5.44
C PHE A 75 -17.76 -7.59 4.05
N ALA A 76 -18.53 -8.59 3.61
CA ALA A 76 -19.25 -8.52 2.34
C ALA A 76 -20.38 -7.47 2.35
N ALA A 77 -21.09 -7.32 3.47
CA ALA A 77 -22.20 -6.36 3.60
C ALA A 77 -21.73 -4.89 3.61
N MET A 78 -20.52 -4.61 4.12
CA MET A 78 -19.94 -3.25 4.07
C MET A 78 -19.44 -2.85 2.67
N SER A 79 -19.19 -3.82 1.80
CA SER A 79 -18.73 -3.57 0.42
C SER A 79 -19.86 -3.12 -0.52
N THR A 80 -21.13 -3.35 -0.15
CA THR A 80 -22.29 -3.03 -1.00
C THR A 80 -23.07 -1.78 -0.56
N GLY A 81 -22.83 -1.25 0.65
CA GLY A 81 -23.68 -0.21 1.25
C GLY A 81 -23.15 1.24 1.21
N ASN A 82 -22.01 1.53 0.58
CA ASN A 82 -21.29 2.78 0.86
C ASN A 82 -21.63 3.98 -0.05
N GLU A 83 -22.85 4.06 -0.60
CA GLU A 83 -23.25 5.19 -1.46
C GLU A 83 -23.80 6.42 -0.71
N GLN A 84 -24.07 6.39 0.61
CA GLN A 84 -24.74 7.53 1.27
C GLN A 84 -24.38 7.71 2.77
N ASN A 85 -23.24 8.34 3.12
CA ASN A 85 -23.09 9.33 4.23
C ASN A 85 -21.62 9.83 4.42
N PRO A 86 -21.37 10.98 5.08
CA PRO A 86 -20.29 11.90 4.78
C PRO A 86 -19.05 11.62 5.63
N ASN A 87 -18.03 11.01 5.04
CA ASN A 87 -16.69 11.09 5.60
C ASN A 87 -15.69 11.32 4.45
N VAL A 88 -15.63 12.59 4.08
CA VAL A 88 -14.94 13.20 2.93
C VAL A 88 -13.46 12.85 2.82
N LYS A 89 -12.83 12.30 3.88
CA LYS A 89 -11.43 11.84 3.86
C LYS A 89 -11.18 10.57 3.05
N LYS A 90 -12.20 9.74 2.77
CA LYS A 90 -12.04 8.45 2.09
C LYS A 90 -11.93 8.58 0.56
N MET A 91 -12.56 9.60 -0.04
CA MET A 91 -12.50 9.82 -1.50
C MET A 91 -11.28 10.65 -1.92
N GLU A 92 -10.92 11.70 -1.17
CA GLU A 92 -9.84 12.59 -1.59
C GLU A 92 -8.47 11.89 -1.66
N ILE A 93 -8.22 10.86 -0.84
CA ILE A 93 -6.89 10.23 -0.77
C ILE A 93 -6.78 8.97 -1.64
N SER A 94 -7.87 8.23 -1.85
CA SER A 94 -7.91 7.22 -2.91
C SER A 94 -7.86 7.83 -4.32
N GLN A 95 -8.20 9.12 -4.46
CA GLN A 95 -7.95 9.89 -5.68
C GLN A 95 -6.50 10.34 -5.85
N LEU A 96 -5.70 10.39 -4.77
CA LEU A 96 -4.31 10.84 -4.85
C LEU A 96 -3.42 9.78 -5.50
N ILE A 97 -3.61 8.49 -5.21
CA ILE A 97 -2.83 7.43 -5.87
C ILE A 97 -3.40 7.21 -7.28
N PRO A 98 -2.62 7.39 -8.35
CA PRO A 98 -3.12 7.12 -9.70
C PRO A 98 -3.58 5.65 -9.82
N PRO A 99 -4.72 5.38 -10.48
CA PRO A 99 -5.33 4.05 -10.49
C PRO A 99 -4.42 2.97 -11.07
N GLU A 100 -3.53 3.34 -12.00
CA GLU A 100 -2.50 2.46 -12.59
C GLU A 100 -1.43 1.97 -11.59
N TYR A 101 -1.28 2.65 -10.46
CA TYR A 101 -0.37 2.28 -9.38
C TYR A 101 -1.10 1.74 -8.15
N SER A 102 -2.43 1.71 -8.18
CA SER A 102 -3.27 1.37 -7.01
C SER A 102 -3.56 -0.13 -6.83
N SER A 103 -3.06 -1.00 -7.71
CA SER A 103 -3.43 -2.42 -7.74
C SER A 103 -2.23 -3.32 -8.04
N SER A 104 -2.35 -4.61 -7.71
CA SER A 104 -1.34 -5.63 -8.01
C SER A 104 -1.05 -5.82 -9.50
N ASN A 105 -1.88 -5.28 -10.39
CA ASN A 105 -1.62 -5.20 -11.83
C ASN A 105 -0.83 -3.94 -12.23
N SER A 106 -0.19 -3.28 -11.26
CA SER A 106 0.57 -2.07 -11.55
C SER A 106 1.67 -2.34 -12.56
N LYS A 107 1.89 -1.35 -13.42
CA LYS A 107 3.00 -1.33 -14.39
C LYS A 107 4.30 -0.85 -13.76
N LEU A 108 4.26 -0.33 -12.53
CA LEU A 108 5.44 0.11 -11.83
C LEU A 108 6.26 -1.11 -11.40
N THR A 109 7.52 -1.12 -11.79
CA THR A 109 8.47 -2.16 -11.38
C THR A 109 9.69 -1.53 -10.74
N PHE A 110 10.25 -2.24 -9.78
CA PHE A 110 11.46 -1.83 -9.08
C PHE A 110 12.42 -3.00 -8.99
N SER A 111 13.66 -2.80 -9.44
CA SER A 111 14.72 -3.81 -9.35
C SER A 111 15.43 -3.69 -8.01
N VAL A 112 15.33 -4.73 -7.20
CA VAL A 112 16.00 -4.82 -5.90
C VAL A 112 17.32 -5.57 -6.08
N PRO A 113 18.48 -4.97 -5.80
CA PRO A 113 19.76 -5.67 -5.92
C PRO A 113 19.93 -6.74 -4.81
N ASP A 114 20.86 -7.69 -5.00
CA ASP A 114 21.13 -8.82 -4.07
C ASP A 114 21.57 -8.45 -2.64
N GLY A 115 21.67 -7.16 -2.30
CA GLY A 115 21.87 -6.64 -0.93
C GLY A 115 20.69 -5.84 -0.37
N GLY A 116 19.57 -5.77 -1.09
CA GLY A 116 18.49 -4.83 -0.83
C GLY A 116 18.86 -3.38 -1.18
N THR A 117 17.88 -2.46 -1.04
CA THR A 117 18.11 -1.02 -1.20
C THR A 117 17.50 -0.25 -0.02
N SER A 118 18.06 0.90 0.32
CA SER A 118 17.54 1.80 1.37
C SER A 118 17.10 3.16 0.84
N ALA A 119 17.13 3.35 -0.47
CA ALA A 119 16.92 4.65 -1.12
C ALA A 119 15.96 4.54 -2.33
N ALA A 120 14.93 3.70 -2.25
CA ALA A 120 13.90 3.70 -3.28
C ALA A 120 13.12 5.02 -3.22
N LYS A 121 12.90 5.65 -4.37
CA LYS A 121 12.11 6.87 -4.47
C LYS A 121 11.02 6.65 -5.51
N PHE A 122 9.77 6.85 -5.11
CA PHE A 122 8.61 6.77 -5.98
C PHE A 122 7.96 8.15 -6.06
N GLU A 123 7.87 8.69 -7.27
CA GLU A 123 7.23 9.96 -7.57
C GLU A 123 6.12 9.66 -8.56
N LEU A 124 4.87 9.70 -8.07
CA LEU A 124 3.66 9.40 -8.84
C LEU A 124 2.94 10.67 -9.27
#